data_AF-A0A838TSU1-F1
#
_entry.id   AF-A0A838TSU1-F1
#
_cell.length_a   1.000
_cell.length_b   1.000
_cell.length_c   1.000
_cell.angle_alpha   90.00
_cell.angle_beta   90.00
_cell.angle_gamma   90.00
#
_symmetry.space_group_name_H-M   'P 1'
#
loop_
_entity.id
_entity.type
_entity.pdbx_description
1 polymer ?
#
loop_
_entity_poly.entity_id
_entity_poly.type
_entity_poly.pdbx_seq_one_letter_code
_entity_poly.pdbx_strand_id
1 'polypeptide(L)'
;MKEELKHIYKAFNGKLVGTFAMKVHVCETVAKMPEDIIKKVTKNCWFLGSMDEAWAFTFTGNDLKDMHLIFISDELLLQEESQIHYTIAHEIGHVVLEHRNSTLVKQSKIEIQEQEEEADIFARKYT
;
A
#
# COMPACT_ATOMS: atom_id res chain seq x y z
N MET A 1 -10.84 -5.74 -14.62
CA MET A 1 -9.43 -5.32 -14.43
C MET A 1 -8.72 -5.53 -15.75
N LYS A 2 -7.92 -4.56 -16.21
CA LYS A 2 -7.16 -4.64 -17.48
C LYS A 2 -6.22 -5.85 -17.47
N GLU A 3 -5.97 -6.47 -18.62
CA GLU A 3 -5.14 -7.70 -18.72
C GLU A 3 -3.73 -7.48 -18.16
N GLU A 4 -3.17 -6.31 -18.45
CA GLU A 4 -1.85 -5.88 -17.98
C GLU A 4 -1.74 -5.84 -16.45
N LEU A 5 -2.83 -5.65 -15.71
CA LEU A 5 -2.79 -5.58 -14.24
C LEU A 5 -2.98 -6.94 -13.56
N LYS A 6 -3.46 -7.95 -14.30
CA LYS A 6 -3.78 -9.26 -13.72
C LYS A 6 -2.57 -9.97 -13.13
N HIS A 7 -1.38 -9.75 -13.70
CA HIS A 7 -0.15 -10.37 -13.18
C HIS A 7 0.22 -9.81 -11.80
N ILE A 8 0.10 -8.49 -11.59
CA ILE A 8 0.30 -7.83 -10.29
C ILE A 8 -0.74 -8.30 -9.29
N TYR A 9 -2.02 -8.31 -9.68
CA TYR A 9 -3.11 -8.80 -8.82
C TYR A 9 -2.85 -10.25 -8.36
N LYS A 10 -2.43 -11.13 -9.27
CA LYS A 10 -2.06 -12.51 -8.93
C LYS A 10 -0.83 -12.59 -8.03
N ALA A 11 0.17 -11.72 -8.23
CA ALA A 11 1.38 -11.67 -7.42
C ALA A 11 1.09 -11.32 -5.95
N PHE A 12 0.07 -10.50 -5.68
CA PHE A 12 -0.39 -10.26 -4.31
C PHE A 12 -0.93 -11.52 -3.62
N ASN A 13 -1.38 -12.53 -4.36
CA ASN A 13 -1.78 -13.84 -3.83
C ASN A 13 -2.77 -13.74 -2.65
N GLY A 14 -3.85 -12.97 -2.83
CA GLY A 14 -4.89 -12.79 -1.81
C GLY A 14 -4.65 -11.65 -0.82
N LYS A 15 -3.50 -10.96 -0.89
CA LYS A 15 -3.16 -9.84 0.02
C LYS A 15 -3.81 -8.48 -0.33
N LEU A 16 -4.72 -8.45 -1.30
CA LEU A 16 -5.57 -7.30 -1.60
C LEU A 16 -6.98 -7.58 -1.11
N VAL A 17 -7.32 -7.09 0.07
CA VAL A 17 -8.58 -7.35 0.76
C VAL A 17 -9.40 -6.07 0.79
N GLY A 18 -10.46 -6.01 -0.01
CA GLY A 18 -11.27 -4.81 -0.17
C GLY A 18 -12.16 -4.88 -1.42
N THR A 19 -12.83 -3.76 -1.70
CA THR A 19 -13.65 -3.57 -2.91
C THR A 19 -12.86 -3.79 -4.20
N PHE A 20 -13.57 -4.07 -5.29
CA PHE A 20 -12.94 -4.19 -6.61
C PHE A 20 -12.24 -2.89 -7.04
N ALA A 21 -12.82 -1.73 -6.73
CA ALA A 21 -12.23 -0.43 -7.04
C ALA A 21 -10.88 -0.23 -6.35
N MET A 22 -10.79 -0.51 -5.04
CA MET A 22 -9.53 -0.45 -4.29
C MET A 22 -8.44 -1.33 -4.91
N LYS A 23 -8.79 -2.58 -5.26
CA LYS A 23 -7.86 -3.52 -5.91
C LYS A 23 -7.33 -2.99 -7.24
N VAL A 24 -8.16 -2.30 -8.02
CA VAL A 24 -7.74 -1.67 -9.28
C VAL A 24 -6.76 -0.53 -9.03
N HIS A 25 -7.07 0.41 -8.13
CA HIS A 25 -6.17 1.54 -7.84
C HIS A 25 -4.81 1.09 -7.30
N VAL A 26 -4.78 0.08 -6.43
CA VAL A 26 -3.52 -0.48 -5.94
C VAL A 26 -2.72 -1.09 -7.08
N CYS A 27 -3.33 -1.91 -7.94
CA CYS A 27 -2.63 -2.52 -9.06
C CYS A 27 -2.14 -1.48 -10.07
N GLU A 28 -2.93 -0.45 -10.38
CA GLU A 28 -2.54 0.63 -11.29
C GLU A 28 -1.38 1.45 -10.75
N THR A 29 -1.37 1.74 -9.45
CA THR A 29 -0.27 2.47 -8.80
C THR A 29 1.02 1.64 -8.82
N VAL A 30 0.94 0.36 -8.44
CA VAL A 30 2.09 -0.55 -8.42
C VAL A 30 2.64 -0.82 -9.83
N ALA A 31 1.79 -0.84 -10.86
CA ALA A 31 2.20 -1.06 -12.25
C ALA A 31 3.12 0.04 -12.80
N LYS A 32 3.12 1.24 -12.20
CA LYS A 32 4.00 2.35 -12.57
C LYS A 32 5.42 2.21 -12.00
N MET A 33 5.63 1.25 -11.10
CA MET A 33 6.89 1.08 -10.38
C MET A 33 7.83 0.08 -11.08
N PRO A 34 9.15 0.18 -10.84
CA PRO A 34 10.13 -0.83 -11.25
C PRO A 34 9.83 -2.23 -10.71
N GLU A 35 10.22 -3.27 -11.46
CA GLU A 35 9.94 -4.68 -11.17
C GLU A 35 10.44 -5.15 -9.78
N ASP A 36 11.55 -4.61 -9.30
CA ASP A 36 12.09 -4.89 -7.97
C ASP A 36 11.19 -4.35 -6.86
N ILE A 37 10.61 -3.16 -7.04
CA ILE A 37 9.62 -2.58 -6.13
C ILE A 37 8.32 -3.38 -6.19
N ILE A 38 7.84 -3.73 -7.38
CA ILE A 38 6.65 -4.57 -7.54
C ILE A 38 6.82 -5.88 -6.77
N LYS A 39 7.97 -6.55 -6.90
CA LYS A 39 8.29 -7.78 -6.16
C LYS A 39 8.33 -7.55 -4.64
N LYS A 40 8.96 -6.48 -4.15
CA LYS A 40 9.01 -6.17 -2.71
C LYS A 40 7.61 -5.96 -2.15
N VAL A 41 6.80 -5.14 -2.81
CA VAL A 41 5.43 -4.79 -2.38
C VAL A 41 4.51 -6.00 -2.44
N THR A 42 4.45 -6.71 -3.57
CA THR A 42 3.55 -7.87 -3.73
C THR A 42 3.91 -9.03 -2.81
N LYS A 43 5.17 -9.14 -2.39
CA LYS A 43 5.61 -10.14 -1.42
C LYS A 43 5.26 -9.76 0.02
N ASN A 44 5.49 -8.50 0.42
CA ASN A 44 5.52 -8.10 1.82
C ASN A 44 4.33 -7.25 2.28
N CYS A 45 3.49 -6.73 1.37
CA CYS A 45 2.39 -5.84 1.73
C CYS A 45 1.03 -6.51 1.65
N TRP A 46 0.21 -6.23 2.65
CA TRP A 46 -1.24 -6.38 2.64
C TRP A 46 -1.89 -5.02 2.45
N PHE A 47 -2.85 -4.93 1.53
CA PHE A 47 -3.73 -3.78 1.40
C PHE A 47 -5.12 -4.15 1.91
N LEU A 48 -5.64 -3.33 2.81
CA LEU A 48 -6.92 -3.53 3.48
C LEU A 48 -7.82 -2.32 3.23
N GLY A 49 -9.06 -2.54 2.82
CA GLY A 49 -10.09 -1.51 2.71
C GLY A 49 -11.46 -2.08 3.04
N SER A 50 -12.52 -1.28 2.89
CA SER A 50 -13.88 -1.80 3.07
C SER A 50 -14.16 -2.94 2.11
N MET A 51 -15.05 -3.84 2.54
CA MET A 51 -15.45 -5.00 1.78
C MET A 51 -16.96 -4.99 1.58
N ASP A 52 -17.37 -5.32 0.36
CA ASP A 52 -18.79 -5.45 0.02
C ASP A 52 -19.39 -6.77 0.56
N GLU A 53 -18.58 -7.81 0.73
CA GLU A 53 -19.05 -9.20 0.94
C GLU A 53 -18.59 -9.83 2.28
N ALA A 54 -17.77 -9.13 3.07
CA ALA A 54 -17.23 -9.66 4.31
C ALA A 54 -17.28 -8.61 5.42
N TRP A 55 -17.69 -9.04 6.60
CA TRP A 55 -17.93 -8.16 7.76
C TRP A 55 -16.71 -8.05 8.68
N ALA A 56 -15.81 -9.04 8.64
CA ALA A 56 -14.60 -9.09 9.46
C ALA A 56 -13.60 -10.12 8.91
N PHE A 57 -12.34 -10.00 9.33
CA PHE A 57 -11.27 -10.97 9.09
C PHE A 57 -10.37 -11.04 10.33
N THR A 58 -9.54 -12.07 10.40
CA THR A 58 -8.58 -12.26 11.49
C THR A 58 -7.23 -12.60 10.90
N PHE A 59 -6.20 -11.95 11.40
CA PHE A 59 -4.81 -12.30 11.13
C PHE A 59 -4.21 -12.91 12.37
N THR A 60 -3.41 -13.96 12.17
CA THR A 60 -2.51 -14.45 13.21
C THR A 60 -1.23 -13.62 13.22
N GLY A 61 -0.50 -13.62 14.34
CA GLY A 61 0.81 -12.96 14.39
C GLY A 61 1.80 -13.52 13.37
N ASN A 62 1.62 -14.77 12.94
CA ASN A 62 2.45 -15.37 11.89
C ASN A 62 2.10 -14.81 10.50
N ASP A 63 0.83 -14.47 10.23
CA ASP A 63 0.41 -13.88 8.96
C ASP A 63 0.98 -12.46 8.76
N LEU A 64 1.26 -11.77 9.87
CA LEU A 64 1.79 -10.40 9.87
C LEU A 64 3.30 -10.33 10.10
N LYS A 65 3.95 -11.46 10.41
CA LYS A 65 5.38 -11.49 10.68
C LYS A 65 6.14 -11.07 9.42
N ASP A 66 6.97 -10.04 9.55
CA ASP A 66 7.76 -9.45 8.47
C ASP A 66 6.91 -8.90 7.31
N MET A 67 5.64 -8.59 7.56
CA MET A 67 4.69 -8.02 6.60
C MET A 67 4.27 -6.61 7.02
N HIS A 68 3.89 -5.80 6.02
CA HIS A 68 3.32 -4.47 6.22
C HIS A 68 1.82 -4.49 5.92
N LEU A 69 1.02 -3.88 6.77
CA LEU A 69 -0.42 -3.66 6.52
C LEU A 69 -0.63 -2.20 6.17
N ILE A 70 -1.23 -1.96 5.01
CA ILE A 70 -1.62 -0.64 4.52
C ILE A 70 -3.14 -0.58 4.50
N PHE A 71 -3.69 0.35 5.27
CA PHE A 71 -5.13 0.57 5.33
C PHE A 71 -5.52 1.69 4.37
N ILE A 72 -6.45 1.38 3.47
CA ILE A 72 -7.04 2.30 2.50
C ILE A 72 -8.46 2.57 2.98
N SER A 73 -8.70 3.78 3.47
CA SER A 73 -10.03 4.17 3.95
C SER A 73 -10.98 4.44 2.80
N ASP A 74 -12.28 4.37 3.08
CA ASP A 74 -13.31 4.63 2.07
C ASP A 74 -13.30 6.08 1.62
N GLU A 75 -13.00 7.00 2.53
CA GLU A 75 -12.90 8.43 2.24
C GLU A 75 -11.78 8.74 1.22
N LEU A 76 -10.69 7.97 1.26
CA LEU A 76 -9.63 8.07 0.24
C LEU A 76 -10.18 7.66 -1.13
N LEU A 77 -10.96 6.58 -1.21
CA LEU A 77 -11.53 6.09 -2.47
C LEU A 77 -12.60 7.02 -3.07
N LEU A 78 -13.06 8.04 -2.33
CA LEU A 78 -13.93 9.11 -2.82
C LEU A 78 -13.16 10.30 -3.41
N GLN A 79 -11.83 10.32 -3.30
CA GLN A 79 -11.00 11.39 -3.85
C GLN A 79 -10.76 11.22 -5.36
N GLU A 80 -10.16 12.24 -5.97
CA GLU A 80 -9.67 12.17 -7.34
C GLU A 80 -8.61 11.07 -7.51
N GLU A 81 -8.57 10.45 -8.70
CA GLU A 81 -7.69 9.31 -8.99
C GLU A 81 -6.21 9.61 -8.70
N SER A 82 -5.76 10.84 -9.00
CA SER A 82 -4.40 11.27 -8.70
C SER A 82 -4.08 11.27 -7.20
N GLN A 83 -5.02 11.71 -6.36
CA GLN A 83 -4.86 11.68 -4.91
C GLN A 83 -4.85 10.25 -4.37
N ILE A 84 -5.71 9.39 -4.91
CA ILE A 84 -5.74 7.96 -4.54
C ILE A 84 -4.40 7.30 -4.84
N HIS A 85 -3.92 7.43 -6.08
CA HIS A 85 -2.64 6.84 -6.49
C HIS A 85 -1.48 7.45 -5.70
N TYR A 86 -1.50 8.76 -5.46
CA TYR A 86 -0.48 9.45 -4.67
C TYR A 86 -0.36 8.87 -3.27
N THR A 87 -1.48 8.77 -2.55
CA THR A 87 -1.50 8.25 -1.20
C THR A 87 -1.08 6.77 -1.15
N ILE A 88 -1.52 5.94 -2.10
CA ILE A 88 -1.05 4.54 -2.18
C ILE A 88 0.47 4.49 -2.39
N ALA A 89 1.01 5.32 -3.29
CA ALA A 89 2.44 5.37 -3.56
C ALA A 89 3.25 5.88 -2.36
N HIS A 90 2.70 6.84 -1.59
CA HIS A 90 3.28 7.37 -0.36
C HIS A 90 3.47 6.27 0.69
N GLU A 91 2.40 5.50 0.97
CA GLU A 91 2.46 4.39 1.93
C GLU A 91 3.41 3.28 1.47
N ILE A 92 3.45 2.99 0.17
CA ILE A 92 4.47 2.10 -0.39
C ILE A 92 5.87 2.67 -0.17
N GLY A 93 6.05 3.98 -0.30
CA GLY A 93 7.29 4.69 -0.03
C GLY A 93 7.83 4.40 1.37
N HIS A 94 6.99 4.51 2.40
CA HIS A 94 7.36 4.15 3.77
C HIS A 94 7.86 2.70 3.89
N VAL A 95 7.21 1.76 3.20
CA VAL A 95 7.63 0.35 3.21
C VAL A 95 8.94 0.12 2.46
N VAL A 96 9.09 0.72 1.28
CA VAL A 96 10.25 0.52 0.41
C VAL A 96 11.50 1.12 1.06
N LEU A 97 11.37 2.30 1.66
CA LEU A 97 12.42 3.05 2.33
C LEU A 97 12.67 2.59 3.79
N GLU A 98 11.93 1.59 4.26
CA GLU A 98 12.10 0.98 5.59
C GLU A 98 11.94 2.00 6.73
N HIS A 99 11.02 2.95 6.53
CA HIS A 99 10.61 3.90 7.53
C HIS A 99 10.06 3.19 8.76
N ARG A 100 10.31 3.76 9.94
CA ARG A 100 9.90 3.14 11.20
C ARG A 100 8.48 3.55 11.52
N ASN A 101 7.67 2.58 11.91
CA ASN A 101 6.36 2.88 12.49
C ASN A 101 6.53 3.38 13.93
N SER A 102 5.93 4.54 14.21
CA SER A 102 5.97 5.24 15.51
C SER A 102 5.30 4.48 16.67
N THR A 103 4.67 3.34 16.39
CA THR A 103 3.91 2.55 17.37
C THR A 103 4.80 1.72 18.31
N LEU A 104 6.01 1.35 17.89
CA LEU A 104 6.91 0.50 18.69
C LEU A 104 8.22 1.19 19.09
N VAL A 105 8.54 2.34 18.47
CA VAL A 105 9.76 3.10 18.74
C VAL A 105 9.40 4.58 18.83
N LYS A 106 9.88 5.24 19.89
CA LYS A 106 9.70 6.68 20.05
C LYS A 106 10.61 7.42 19.06
N GLN A 107 10.03 7.90 17.96
CA GLN A 107 10.74 8.70 16.96
C GLN A 107 10.77 10.18 17.35
N SER A 108 11.78 10.90 16.87
CA SER A 108 11.84 12.35 17.02
C SER A 108 10.94 13.05 16.01
N LYS A 109 10.55 14.31 16.27
CA LYS A 109 9.78 15.10 15.30
C LYS A 109 10.53 15.32 13.98
N ILE A 110 11.85 15.45 14.05
CA ILE A 110 12.70 15.64 12.87
C ILE A 110 12.72 14.38 12.04
N GLU A 111 12.92 13.21 12.67
CA GLU A 111 12.91 11.92 11.99
C GLU A 111 11.57 11.63 11.30
N ILE A 112 10.45 11.96 11.95
CA ILE A 112 9.12 11.81 11.34
C ILE A 112 9.03 12.71 10.10
N GLN A 113 9.43 13.99 10.22
CA GLN A 113 9.38 14.92 9.11
C GLN A 113 10.24 14.46 7.92
N GLU A 114 11.47 14.00 8.18
CA GLU A 114 12.36 13.45 7.15
C GLU A 114 11.72 12.25 6.44
N GLN A 115 11.10 11.33 7.19
CA GLN A 115 10.42 10.16 6.61
C GLN A 115 9.20 10.54 5.77
N GLU A 116 8.41 11.53 6.18
CA GLU A 116 7.29 12.02 5.36
C GLU A 116 7.78 12.70 4.07
N GLU A 117 8.84 13.51 4.15
CA GLU A 117 9.42 14.19 2.98
C GLU A 117 10.01 13.16 1.98
N GLU A 118 10.68 12.13 2.47
CA GLU A 118 11.22 11.05 1.63
C GLU A 118 10.10 10.23 0.97
N ALA A 119 9.01 9.93 1.68
CA ALA A 119 7.85 9.24 1.15
C ALA A 119 7.11 10.08 0.09
N ASP A 120 6.97 11.40 0.32
CA ASP A 120 6.43 12.35 -0.68
C ASP A 120 7.27 12.35 -1.96
N ILE A 121 8.60 12.42 -1.83
CA ILE A 121 9.53 12.38 -2.97
C ILE A 121 9.41 11.05 -3.72
N PHE A 122 9.23 9.95 -2.99
CA PHE A 122 9.00 8.64 -3.60
C PHE A 122 7.68 8.61 -4.38
N ALA A 123 6.58 9.05 -3.78
CA ALA A 123 5.25 9.03 -4.39
C ALA A 123 5.21 9.79 -5.73
N ARG A 124 5.76 11.00 -5.75
CA ARG A 124 5.81 11.88 -6.94
C ARG A 124 6.54 11.28 -8.14
N LYS A 125 7.39 10.27 -7.96
CA LYS A 125 8.07 9.58 -9.08
C LYS A 125 7.13 8.67 -9.86
N TYR A 126 6.03 8.23 -9.23
CA TYR A 126 5.16 7.18 -9.74
C TYR A 126 3.70 7.61 -9.90
N THR A 127 3.39 8.89 -9.66
CA THR A 127 2.03 9.45 -9.74
C THR A 127 2.01 10.71 -10.59
#